data_AF-A0A9X3FA03-F1
#
_entry.id   AF-A0A9X3FA03-F1
#
_cell.length_a   1.000
_cell.length_b   1.000
_cell.length_c   1.000
_cell.angle_alpha   90.00
_cell.angle_beta   90.00
_cell.angle_gamma   90.00
#
_symmetry.space_group_name_H-M   'P 1'
#
loop_
_entity.id
_entity.type
_entity.pdbx_description
1 polymer ?
#
loop_
_entity_poly.entity_id
_entity_poly.type
_entity_poly.pdbx_seq_one_letter_code
_entity_poly.pdbx_strand_id
1 'polypeptide(L)'
;MTRMVADALVDKPERVAPLAALLWEKTRGNPFFAGQLLRSFAQRGALRWDDEVERWSWHADAVQPVDIRDDVVAFLDGRLDDLGAGERELLQVAACLGNRVRGDALAWAMGLTPAALRARLAR
;
A
#
# COMPACT_ATOMS: atom_id res chain seq x y z
N MET A 1 -4.80 -12.01 -4.29
CA MET A 1 -3.34 -11.89 -4.07
C MET A 1 -2.57 -12.99 -4.78
N THR A 2 -2.86 -14.27 -4.51
CA THR A 2 -2.11 -15.41 -5.09
C THR A 2 -1.92 -15.35 -6.60
N ARG A 3 -2.99 -15.07 -7.37
CA ARG A 3 -2.89 -14.94 -8.84
C ARG A 3 -1.95 -13.80 -9.27
N MET A 4 -2.05 -12.64 -8.63
CA MET A 4 -1.17 -11.49 -8.91
C MET A 4 0.31 -11.83 -8.66
N VAL A 5 0.61 -12.56 -7.57
CA VAL A 5 1.98 -12.96 -7.24
C VAL A 5 2.47 -14.05 -8.20
N ALA A 6 1.60 -15.00 -8.56
CA ALA A 6 1.90 -16.05 -9.53
C ALA A 6 2.25 -15.45 -10.90
N ASP A 7 1.47 -14.49 -11.36
CA ASP A 7 1.71 -13.78 -12.63
C ASP A 7 3.01 -12.95 -12.56
N ALA A 8 3.28 -12.28 -11.44
CA ALA A 8 4.48 -11.45 -11.27
C ALA A 8 5.78 -12.27 -11.20
N LEU A 9 5.74 -13.46 -10.60
CA LEU A 9 6.90 -14.34 -10.45
C LEU A 9 6.96 -15.44 -11.53
N VAL A 10 5.99 -15.49 -12.44
CA VAL A 10 5.85 -16.53 -13.47
C VAL A 10 5.94 -17.93 -12.85
N ASP A 11 5.19 -18.16 -11.76
CA ASP A 11 5.23 -19.41 -11.00
C ASP A 11 3.80 -19.91 -10.68
N LYS A 12 3.69 -21.16 -10.23
CA LYS A 12 2.44 -21.83 -9.92
C LYS A 12 1.77 -21.23 -8.68
N PRO A 13 0.43 -21.01 -8.69
CA PRO A 13 -0.31 -20.47 -7.55
C PRO A 13 -0.04 -21.18 -6.22
N GLU A 14 0.14 -22.50 -6.24
CA GLU A 14 0.35 -23.32 -5.04
C GLU A 14 1.69 -22.99 -4.37
N ARG A 15 2.72 -22.69 -5.17
CA ARG A 15 4.05 -22.36 -4.66
C ARG A 15 4.13 -20.96 -4.09
N VAL A 16 3.48 -19.99 -4.74
CA VAL A 16 3.48 -18.60 -4.28
C VAL A 16 2.45 -18.34 -3.18
N ALA A 17 1.56 -19.30 -2.87
CA ALA A 17 0.51 -19.12 -1.88
C ALA A 17 1.02 -18.64 -0.50
N PRO A 18 2.12 -19.19 0.05
CA PRO A 18 2.70 -18.69 1.31
C PRO A 18 3.17 -17.24 1.22
N LEU A 19 3.85 -16.87 0.13
CA LEU A 19 4.30 -15.48 -0.10
C LEU A 19 3.10 -14.53 -0.29
N ALA A 20 2.08 -14.97 -1.01
CA ALA A 20 0.86 -14.21 -1.23
C ALA A 20 0.08 -14.00 0.07
N ALA A 21 0.08 -14.97 0.99
CA ALA A 21 -0.51 -14.83 2.32
C ALA A 21 0.25 -13.80 3.17
N LEU A 22 1.59 -13.86 3.18
CA LEU A 22 2.44 -12.87 3.85
C LEU A 22 2.20 -11.45 3.29
N LEU A 23 2.15 -11.31 1.98
CA LEU A 23 1.85 -10.05 1.31
C LEU A 23 0.46 -9.56 1.71
N TRP A 24 -0.56 -10.42 1.69
CA TRP A 24 -1.91 -10.06 2.10
C TRP A 24 -1.97 -9.57 3.54
N GLU A 25 -1.27 -10.23 4.47
CA GLU A 25 -1.21 -9.85 5.87
C GLU A 25 -0.58 -8.47 6.04
N LYS A 26 0.61 -8.26 5.45
CA LYS A 26 1.37 -7.00 5.57
C LYS A 26 0.69 -5.84 4.84
N THR A 27 -0.03 -6.10 3.75
CA THR A 27 -0.62 -5.04 2.90
C THR A 27 -2.12 -4.86 3.08
N ARG A 28 -2.75 -5.67 3.96
CA ARG A 28 -4.21 -5.78 4.13
C ARG A 28 -4.93 -5.97 2.80
N GLY A 29 -4.27 -6.66 1.88
CA GLY A 29 -4.80 -7.00 0.57
C GLY A 29 -4.76 -5.94 -0.50
N ASN A 30 -4.05 -4.84 -0.26
CA ASN A 30 -3.84 -3.82 -1.27
C ASN A 30 -2.82 -4.31 -2.33
N PRO A 31 -3.21 -4.50 -3.61
CA PRO A 31 -2.33 -4.99 -4.67
C PRO A 31 -1.14 -4.06 -4.96
N PHE A 32 -1.34 -2.75 -4.86
CA PHE A 32 -0.28 -1.77 -5.09
C PHE A 32 0.84 -1.95 -4.05
N PHE A 33 0.46 -2.03 -2.77
CA PHE A 33 1.39 -2.23 -1.67
C PHE A 33 2.07 -3.60 -1.72
N ALA A 34 1.37 -4.64 -2.14
CA ALA A 34 1.99 -5.94 -2.34
C ALA A 34 3.04 -5.89 -3.47
N GLY A 35 2.80 -5.13 -4.54
CA GLY A 35 3.81 -4.88 -5.58
C GLY A 35 5.03 -4.10 -5.08
N GLN A 36 4.84 -3.11 -4.20
CA GLN A 36 5.96 -2.40 -3.56
C GLN A 36 6.77 -3.33 -2.67
N LEU A 37 6.10 -4.13 -1.84
CA LEU A 37 6.77 -5.03 -0.92
C LEU A 37 7.55 -6.14 -1.65
N LEU A 38 7.00 -6.65 -2.77
CA LEU A 38 7.74 -7.57 -3.66
C LEU A 38 9.02 -6.93 -4.23
N ARG A 39 8.97 -5.66 -4.65
CA ARG A 39 10.18 -4.93 -5.08
C ARG A 39 11.18 -4.76 -3.95
N SER A 40 10.71 -4.43 -2.75
CA SER A 40 11.53 -4.30 -1.55
C SER A 40 12.24 -5.61 -1.22
N PHE A 41 11.54 -6.74 -1.31
CA PHE A 41 12.14 -8.07 -1.15
C PHE A 41 13.24 -8.32 -2.18
N ALA A 42 13.03 -7.95 -3.46
CA ALA A 42 14.04 -8.12 -4.50
C ALA A 42 15.27 -7.24 -4.26
N GLN A 43 15.07 -5.95 -3.93
CA GLN A 43 16.16 -5.01 -3.66
C GLN A 43 17.00 -5.40 -2.45
N ARG A 44 16.36 -5.94 -1.40
CA ARG A 44 17.03 -6.41 -0.18
C ARG A 44 17.57 -7.84 -0.33
N GLY A 45 17.40 -8.46 -1.50
CA GLY A 45 17.82 -9.83 -1.76
C GLY A 45 17.07 -10.89 -0.93
N ALA A 46 15.89 -10.59 -0.42
CA ALA A 46 15.00 -11.58 0.21
C ALA A 46 14.20 -12.40 -0.83
N LEU A 47 14.05 -11.84 -2.02
CA LEU A 47 13.50 -12.50 -3.22
C LEU A 47 14.60 -12.48 -4.29
N ARG A 48 15.05 -13.64 -4.75
CA ARG A 48 16.16 -13.77 -5.71
C ARG A 48 15.78 -14.69 -6.85
N TRP A 49 16.38 -14.46 -8.00
CA TRP A 49 16.37 -15.45 -9.06
C TRP A 49 17.37 -16.56 -8.73
N ASP A 50 16.95 -17.80 -8.85
CA ASP A 50 17.75 -19.00 -8.68
C ASP A 50 17.99 -19.63 -10.05
N ASP A 51 19.23 -19.53 -10.53
CA ASP A 51 19.64 -20.00 -11.86
C ASP A 51 19.65 -21.53 -11.98
N GLU A 52 19.78 -22.28 -10.87
CA GLU A 52 19.84 -23.75 -10.93
C GLU A 52 18.47 -24.36 -11.26
N VAL A 53 17.40 -23.70 -10.79
CA VAL A 53 16.02 -24.15 -10.95
C VAL A 53 15.17 -23.18 -11.78
N GLU A 54 15.81 -22.18 -12.39
CA GLU A 54 15.24 -21.14 -13.26
C GLU A 54 13.95 -20.51 -12.68
N ARG A 55 14.02 -20.04 -11.44
CA ARG A 55 12.84 -19.49 -10.76
C ARG A 55 13.17 -18.49 -9.67
N TRP A 56 12.15 -17.76 -9.23
CA TRP A 56 12.25 -16.97 -8.02
C TRP A 56 12.26 -17.83 -6.75
N SER A 57 13.22 -17.56 -5.87
CA SER A 57 13.38 -18.16 -4.55
C SER A 57 13.27 -17.10 -3.45
N TRP A 58 12.69 -17.51 -2.32
CA TRP A 58 12.57 -16.69 -1.12
C TRP A 58 12.60 -17.59 0.11
N HIS A 59 13.22 -17.12 1.18
CA HIS A 59 13.18 -17.77 2.48
C HIS A 59 12.28 -16.99 3.42
N ALA A 60 11.41 -17.68 4.17
CA ALA A 60 10.49 -17.07 5.12
C ALA A 60 11.22 -16.10 6.06
N ASP A 61 12.39 -16.52 6.57
CA ASP A 61 13.24 -15.74 7.48
C ASP A 61 13.78 -14.44 6.84
N ALA A 62 13.89 -14.39 5.51
CA ALA A 62 14.37 -13.21 4.79
C ALA A 62 13.23 -12.22 4.45
N VAL A 63 12.02 -12.71 4.20
CA VAL A 63 10.86 -11.87 3.81
C VAL A 63 10.02 -11.40 5.00
N GLN A 64 10.02 -12.14 6.11
CA GLN A 64 9.26 -11.80 7.30
C GLN A 64 9.71 -10.49 8.00
N PRO A 65 11.02 -10.21 8.17
CA PRO A 65 11.46 -9.00 8.86
C PRO A 65 11.32 -7.71 8.03
N VAL A 66 11.18 -7.81 6.71
CA VAL A 66 11.00 -6.63 5.84
C VAL A 66 9.59 -6.08 6.05
N ASP A 67 9.49 -4.89 6.65
CA ASP A 67 8.25 -4.17 6.86
C ASP A 67 8.00 -3.19 5.71
N ILE A 68 6.73 -2.93 5.42
CA ILE A 68 6.29 -2.05 4.36
C ILE A 68 6.41 -0.57 4.75
N ARG A 69 6.64 -0.27 6.05
CA ARG A 69 6.64 1.11 6.58
C ARG A 69 7.62 2.04 5.87
N ASP A 70 8.83 1.56 5.56
CA ASP A 70 9.84 2.36 4.86
C ASP A 70 9.33 2.82 3.48
N ASP A 71 8.65 1.93 2.76
CA ASP A 71 8.13 2.19 1.42
C ASP A 71 6.77 2.92 1.44
N VAL A 72 5.99 2.75 2.52
CA VAL A 72 4.69 3.43 2.69
C VAL A 72 4.87 4.90 2.99
N VAL A 73 5.86 5.30 3.81
CA VAL A 73 6.10 6.72 4.08
C VAL A 73 6.47 7.44 2.78
N ALA A 74 7.46 6.93 2.03
CA ALA A 74 7.86 7.51 0.76
C ALA A 74 6.70 7.56 -0.27
N PHE A 75 5.84 6.54 -0.30
CA PHE A 75 4.65 6.54 -1.15
C PHE A 75 3.60 7.56 -0.71
N LEU A 76 3.31 7.64 0.59
CA LEU A 76 2.35 8.59 1.13
C LEU A 76 2.83 10.02 0.91
N ASP A 77 4.14 10.28 1.04
CA ASP A 77 4.75 11.57 0.73
C ASP A 77 4.46 11.98 -0.72
N GLY A 78 4.72 11.09 -1.69
CA GLY A 78 4.40 11.36 -3.10
C GLY A 78 2.91 11.65 -3.34
N ARG A 79 2.00 10.91 -2.69
CA ARG A 79 0.55 11.16 -2.81
C ARG A 79 0.12 12.45 -2.15
N LEU A 80 0.75 12.83 -1.04
CA LEU A 80 0.48 14.09 -0.36
C LEU A 80 0.96 15.26 -1.23
N ASP A 81 2.07 15.10 -1.95
CA ASP A 81 2.63 16.09 -2.90
C ASP A 81 1.74 16.34 -4.11
N ASP A 82 0.97 15.35 -4.56
CA ASP A 82 -0.03 15.53 -5.63
C ASP A 82 -1.26 16.33 -5.18
N LEU A 83 -1.49 16.49 -3.87
CA LEU A 83 -2.64 17.22 -3.33
C LEU A 83 -2.36 18.72 -3.25
N GLY A 84 -3.34 19.52 -3.69
CA GLY A 84 -3.34 20.96 -3.43
C GLY A 84 -3.47 21.27 -1.93
N ALA A 85 -3.09 22.47 -1.53
CA ALA A 85 -3.08 22.88 -0.12
C ALA A 85 -4.42 22.64 0.60
N GLY A 86 -5.55 22.93 -0.06
CA GLY A 86 -6.88 22.73 0.51
C GLY A 86 -7.31 21.26 0.64
N GLU A 87 -6.79 20.38 -0.23
CA GLU A 87 -7.04 18.93 -0.17
C GLU A 87 -6.17 18.29 0.92
N ARG A 88 -4.93 18.74 1.05
CA ARG A 88 -4.00 18.29 2.09
C ARG A 88 -4.50 18.66 3.49
N GLU A 89 -4.99 19.89 3.67
CA GLU A 89 -5.63 20.34 4.91
C GLU A 89 -6.84 19.47 5.26
N LEU A 90 -7.72 19.19 4.28
CA LEU A 90 -8.87 18.31 4.46
C LEU A 90 -8.46 16.91 4.92
N LEU A 91 -7.44 16.33 4.27
CA LEU A 91 -6.94 15.00 4.60
C LEU A 91 -6.36 14.93 6.02
N GLN A 92 -5.64 15.98 6.45
CA GLN A 92 -5.09 16.09 7.81
C GLN A 92 -6.20 16.11 8.86
N VAL A 93 -7.25 16.91 8.66
CA VAL A 93 -8.39 16.95 9.59
C VAL A 93 -9.12 15.61 9.61
N ALA A 94 -9.35 14.99 8.44
CA ALA A 94 -9.98 13.68 8.36
C ALA A 94 -9.17 12.59 9.09
N ALA A 95 -7.84 12.61 8.98
CA ALA A 95 -6.96 11.64 9.64
C ALA A 95 -7.10 11.68 11.18
N CYS A 96 -7.35 12.86 11.76
CA CYS A 96 -7.60 13.02 13.20
C CYS A 96 -8.96 12.44 13.63
N LEU A 97 -9.93 12.39 12.72
CA LEU A 97 -11.30 11.91 12.99
C LEU A 97 -11.44 10.38 12.80
N GLY A 98 -10.49 9.75 12.11
CA GLY A 98 -10.39 8.29 11.99
C GLY A 98 -10.40 7.79 10.54
N ASN A 99 -10.50 6.46 10.37
CA ASN A 99 -10.39 5.81 9.06
C ASN A 99 -11.60 6.03 8.13
N ARG A 100 -12.74 6.42 8.70
CA ARG A 100 -14.00 6.71 8.02
C ARG A 100 -14.62 7.91 8.69
N VAL A 101 -14.83 8.97 7.92
CA VAL A 101 -15.33 10.24 8.43
C VAL A 101 -16.61 10.58 7.69
N ARG A 102 -17.65 10.94 8.44
CA ARG A 102 -18.87 11.47 7.83
C ARG A 102 -18.62 12.89 7.33
N GLY A 103 -19.14 13.22 6.15
CA GLY A 103 -18.91 14.54 5.53
C GLY A 103 -19.43 15.71 6.37
N ASP A 104 -20.47 15.52 7.17
CA ASP A 104 -20.98 16.54 8.09
C ASP A 104 -20.02 16.80 9.26
N ALA A 105 -19.47 15.75 9.88
CA ALA A 105 -18.46 15.86 10.92
C ALA A 105 -17.17 16.52 10.41
N LEU A 106 -16.73 16.17 9.20
CA LEU A 106 -15.57 16.80 8.56
C LEU A 106 -15.82 18.28 8.24
N ALA A 107 -16.98 18.61 7.66
CA ALA A 107 -17.36 19.99 7.38
C ALA A 107 -17.38 20.84 8.65
N TRP A 108 -17.98 20.30 9.73
CA TRP A 108 -18.00 20.96 11.04
C TRP A 108 -16.59 21.18 11.60
N ALA A 109 -15.73 20.16 11.56
CA ALA A 109 -14.35 20.27 12.05
C ALA A 109 -13.50 21.29 11.27
N MET A 110 -13.81 21.50 9.99
CA MET A 110 -13.14 22.49 9.13
C MET A 110 -13.82 23.87 9.14
N GLY A 111 -14.93 24.05 9.86
CA GLY A 111 -15.72 25.29 9.81
C GLY A 111 -16.33 25.58 8.42
N LEU A 112 -16.58 24.54 7.62
CA LEU A 112 -17.11 24.63 6.27
C LEU A 112 -18.61 24.26 6.23
N THR A 113 -19.31 24.77 5.21
CA THR A 113 -20.62 24.21 4.86
C THR A 113 -20.44 22.89 4.08
N PRO A 114 -21.43 21.97 4.10
CA PRO A 114 -21.36 20.74 3.30
C PRO A 114 -21.17 21.00 1.80
N ALA A 115 -21.70 22.12 1.28
CA ALA A 115 -21.49 22.53 -0.11
C ALA A 115 -20.05 22.95 -0.38
N ALA A 116 -19.45 23.77 0.51
CA ALA A 116 -18.06 24.18 0.40
C ALA A 116 -17.08 23.00 0.52
N LEU A 117 -17.39 22.03 1.39
CA LEU A 117 -16.61 20.79 1.50
C LEU A 117 -16.64 19.98 0.19
N ARG A 118 -17.83 19.80 -0.40
CA ARG A 118 -17.97 19.07 -1.68
C ARG A 118 -17.20 19.74 -2.82
N ALA A 119 -17.20 21.07 -2.88
CA ALA A 119 -16.43 21.80 -3.89
C ALA A 119 -14.91 21.55 -3.78
N ARG A 120 -14.40 21.28 -2.57
CA ARG A 120 -13.00 20.91 -2.34
C ARG A 120 -12.67 19.45 -2.67
N LEU A 121 -13.67 18.58 -2.83
CA LEU A 121 -13.50 17.16 -3.14
C LEU A 121 -13.68 16.83 -4.64
N ALA A 122 -14.20 17.76 -5.44
CA ALA A 122 -14.67 17.50 -6.81
C ALA A 122 -13.58 17.70 -7.89
N ARG A 123 -12.36 17.19 -7.69
CA ARG A 123 -11.37 17.08 -8.77
C ARG A 123 -11.58 15.84 -9.61
#